data_AF-A0A6P1TN41-F1
#
_entry.id   AF-A0A6P1TN41-F1
#
_cell.length_a   1.000
_cell.length_b   1.000
_cell.length_c   1.000
_cell.angle_alpha   90.00
_cell.angle_beta   90.00
_cell.angle_gamma   90.00
#
_symmetry.space_group_name_H-M   'P 1'
#
loop_
_entity.id
_entity.type
_entity.pdbx_description
1 polymer ?
#
loop_
_entity_poly.entity_id
_entity_poly.type
_entity_poly.pdbx_seq_one_letter_code
_entity_poly.pdbx_strand_id
1 'polypeptide(L)'
;MEIYVVQFGDDIESIANRYGISVERLISDNGLTNPHALVVGQALVILYPKETYTVKSGDTLESIAERNEISLMQLLRNNPFLYDREYIYQDETLVISYNTVRDIQTNSYTDFSLNQDILSRALPYLTYISIYSYRIANSGIISNYDDTTIIKMAKQYDTIPLLTISALSPVGEINIEFLYELLLDNELHEKLINEVLQILRSKGYMGANLIITEITHYNQSIYINIIEKISKILRSNGYIFMITISPDELADIALNYNRISLFVDMIIYREAVSKSV
;
A
#
# COMPACT_ATOMS: atom_id res chain seq x y z
N MET A 1 0.99 11.64 -19.25
CA MET A 1 2.12 11.75 -18.32
C MET A 1 3.38 11.69 -19.16
N GLU A 2 4.27 12.64 -18.97
CA GLU A 2 5.61 12.62 -19.54
C GLU A 2 6.63 12.74 -18.41
N ILE A 3 7.84 12.21 -18.62
CA ILE A 3 8.97 12.40 -17.70
C ILE A 3 9.96 13.31 -18.42
N TYR A 4 10.17 14.49 -17.85
CA TYR A 4 11.18 15.44 -18.33
C TYR A 4 12.43 15.33 -17.46
N VAL A 5 13.60 15.25 -18.08
CA VAL A 5 14.88 15.29 -17.37
C VAL A 5 15.46 16.68 -17.50
N VAL A 6 15.64 17.38 -16.38
CA VAL A 6 16.17 18.75 -16.33
C VAL A 6 17.52 18.82 -17.05
N GLN A 7 17.64 19.79 -17.95
CA GLN A 7 18.81 20.10 -18.75
C GLN A 7 19.54 21.33 -18.24
N PHE A 8 20.77 21.53 -18.71
CA PHE A 8 21.53 22.73 -18.41
C PHE A 8 20.81 23.99 -18.92
N GLY A 9 20.57 24.95 -18.03
CA GLY A 9 19.92 26.22 -18.34
C GLY A 9 18.40 26.21 -18.21
N ASP A 10 17.79 25.08 -17.84
CA ASP A 10 16.37 25.03 -17.51
C ASP A 10 16.08 25.75 -16.18
N ASP A 11 14.91 26.39 -16.12
CA ASP A 11 14.26 26.85 -14.90
C ASP A 11 12.80 26.36 -14.88
N ILE A 12 12.13 26.52 -13.74
CA ILE A 12 10.77 25.97 -13.56
C ILE A 12 9.78 26.65 -14.51
N GLU A 13 9.96 27.94 -14.79
CA GLU A 13 9.12 28.74 -15.67
C GLU A 13 9.24 28.31 -17.14
N SER A 14 10.47 28.13 -17.64
CA SER A 14 10.73 27.70 -19.01
C SER A 14 10.22 26.29 -19.28
N ILE A 15 10.37 25.37 -18.32
CA ILE A 15 9.80 24.02 -18.41
C ILE A 15 8.27 24.09 -18.42
N ALA A 16 7.66 24.81 -17.48
CA ALA A 16 6.20 24.95 -17.41
C ALA A 16 5.61 25.55 -18.70
N ASN A 17 6.24 26.62 -19.22
CA ASN A 17 5.85 27.27 -20.48
C ASN A 17 5.99 26.33 -21.68
N ARG A 18 7.09 25.56 -21.77
CA ARG A 18 7.32 24.60 -22.85
C ARG A 18 6.21 23.55 -22.93
N TYR A 19 5.72 23.12 -21.78
CA TYR A 19 4.69 22.08 -21.68
C TYR A 19 3.26 22.63 -21.55
N GLY A 20 3.09 23.95 -21.49
CA GLY A 20 1.77 24.58 -21.37
C GLY A 20 1.05 24.26 -20.07
N ILE A 21 1.80 24.07 -18.97
CA ILE A 21 1.26 23.80 -17.62
C ILE A 21 1.61 24.96 -16.68
N SER A 22 0.90 25.10 -15.57
CA SER A 22 1.24 26.13 -14.58
C SER A 22 2.47 25.76 -13.76
N VAL A 23 3.22 26.78 -13.34
CA VAL A 23 4.41 26.61 -12.50
C VAL A 23 4.02 25.99 -11.16
N GLU A 24 2.97 26.49 -10.53
CA GLU A 24 2.46 25.99 -9.24
C GLU A 24 2.11 24.52 -9.33
N ARG A 25 1.57 24.09 -10.47
CA ARG A 25 1.20 22.71 -10.68
C ARG A 25 2.41 21.82 -10.87
N LEU A 26 3.36 22.25 -11.70
CA LEU A 26 4.62 21.53 -11.91
C LEU A 26 5.37 21.32 -10.58
N ILE A 27 5.38 22.34 -9.72
CA ILE A 27 5.97 22.30 -8.37
C ILE A 27 5.26 21.26 -7.50
N SER A 28 3.92 21.34 -7.45
CA SER A 28 3.09 20.48 -6.59
C SER A 28 3.18 19.00 -6.99
N ASP A 29 3.07 18.69 -8.29
CA ASP A 29 3.12 17.32 -8.81
C ASP A 29 4.46 16.63 -8.54
N ASN A 30 5.53 17.40 -8.37
CA ASN A 30 6.89 16.91 -8.16
C ASN A 30 7.40 17.10 -6.72
N GLY A 31 6.57 17.65 -5.82
CA GLY A 31 6.95 17.91 -4.44
C GLY A 31 8.19 18.79 -4.31
N LEU A 32 8.38 19.76 -5.21
CA LEU A 32 9.59 20.59 -5.23
C LEU A 32 9.61 21.56 -4.04
N THR A 33 10.57 21.39 -3.13
CA THR A 33 10.76 22.30 -1.99
C THR A 33 11.57 23.55 -2.37
N ASN A 34 12.45 23.45 -3.37
CA ASN A 34 13.23 24.56 -3.89
C ASN A 34 13.09 24.65 -5.42
N PRO A 35 11.98 25.22 -5.92
CA PRO A 35 11.64 25.18 -7.35
C PRO A 35 12.59 25.98 -8.23
N HIS A 36 13.33 26.95 -7.68
CA HIS A 36 14.30 27.75 -8.41
C HIS A 36 15.72 27.15 -8.41
N ALA A 37 15.93 25.97 -7.83
CA ALA A 37 17.22 25.29 -7.78
C ALA A 37 17.11 23.88 -8.38
N LEU A 38 16.62 23.79 -9.62
CA LEU A 38 16.55 22.53 -10.35
C LEU A 38 17.96 21.98 -10.62
N VAL A 39 18.10 20.65 -10.50
CA VAL A 39 19.38 19.96 -10.70
C VAL A 39 19.37 19.28 -12.06
N VAL A 40 20.42 19.47 -12.86
CA VAL A 40 20.58 18.76 -14.13
C VAL A 40 20.53 17.25 -13.90
N GLY A 41 19.69 16.55 -14.66
CA GLY A 41 19.44 15.12 -14.48
C GLY A 41 18.27 14.79 -13.55
N GLN A 42 17.70 15.77 -12.85
CA GLN A 42 16.47 15.57 -12.06
C GLN A 42 15.31 15.22 -12.99
N ALA A 43 14.60 14.13 -12.69
CA ALA A 43 13.39 13.75 -13.40
C ALA A 43 12.17 14.47 -12.80
N LEU A 44 11.42 15.17 -13.64
CA LEU A 44 10.15 15.81 -13.33
C LEU A 44 9.02 15.10 -14.07
N VAL A 45 7.95 14.80 -13.35
CA VAL A 45 6.70 14.30 -13.89
C VAL A 45 5.90 15.48 -14.43
N ILE A 46 5.53 15.40 -15.71
CA ILE A 46 4.65 16.36 -16.38
C ILE A 46 3.28 15.70 -16.55
N LEU A 47 2.27 16.29 -15.91
CA LEU A 47 0.89 15.82 -15.97
C LEU A 47 0.01 16.78 -16.77
N TYR A 48 -0.91 16.21 -17.53
CA TYR A 48 -1.88 16.94 -18.35
C TYR A 48 -3.28 16.60 -17.87
N PRO A 49 -3.90 17.48 -17.04
CA PRO A 49 -5.30 17.35 -16.68
C PRO A 49 -6.17 17.22 -17.93
N LYS A 50 -7.08 16.25 -17.92
CA LYS A 50 -8.09 16.10 -18.95
C LYS A 50 -9.26 17.04 -18.65
N GLU A 51 -9.71 17.02 -17.41
CA GLU A 51 -10.81 17.85 -16.91
C GLU A 51 -10.40 18.53 -15.61
N THR A 52 -10.76 19.80 -15.50
CA THR A 52 -10.52 20.63 -14.33
C THR A 52 -11.81 21.29 -13.89
N TYR A 53 -11.89 21.64 -12.61
CA TYR A 53 -13.02 22.31 -11.99
C TYR A 53 -12.54 23.56 -11.25
N THR A 54 -13.20 24.70 -11.49
CA THR A 54 -12.94 25.94 -10.77
C THR A 54 -13.88 26.04 -9.56
N VAL A 55 -13.30 26.13 -8.37
CA VAL A 55 -14.01 26.20 -7.10
C VAL A 55 -14.91 27.43 -7.04
N LYS A 56 -16.16 27.21 -6.64
CA LYS A 56 -17.19 28.25 -6.48
C LYS A 56 -17.47 28.49 -5.01
N SER A 57 -18.04 29.65 -4.71
CA SER A 57 -18.49 29.98 -3.35
C SER A 57 -19.45 28.92 -2.81
N GLY A 58 -19.12 28.36 -1.65
CA GLY A 58 -19.91 27.34 -0.96
C GLY A 58 -19.64 25.89 -1.40
N ASP A 59 -18.72 25.65 -2.34
CA ASP A 59 -18.30 24.30 -2.66
C ASP A 59 -17.53 23.66 -1.48
N THR A 60 -17.60 22.33 -1.40
CA THR A 60 -16.77 21.47 -0.54
C THR A 60 -16.12 20.39 -1.39
N LEU A 61 -15.10 19.70 -0.88
CA LEU A 61 -14.48 18.61 -1.62
C LEU A 61 -15.48 17.49 -1.96
N GLU A 62 -16.38 17.16 -1.03
CA GLU A 62 -17.43 16.17 -1.22
C GLU A 62 -18.42 16.58 -2.30
N SER A 63 -18.92 17.81 -2.27
CA SER A 63 -19.90 18.29 -3.26
C SER A 63 -19.27 18.47 -4.65
N ILE A 64 -17.98 18.81 -4.74
CA ILE A 64 -17.23 18.82 -6.00
C ILE A 64 -17.06 17.40 -6.53
N ALA A 65 -16.65 16.45 -5.69
CA ALA A 65 -16.46 15.06 -6.09
C ALA A 65 -17.78 14.44 -6.59
N GLU A 66 -18.87 14.61 -5.84
CA GLU A 66 -20.21 14.13 -6.20
C GLU A 66 -20.70 14.73 -7.53
N ARG A 67 -20.59 16.06 -7.69
CA ARG A 67 -21.01 16.77 -8.92
C ARG A 67 -20.27 16.28 -10.16
N ASN A 68 -19.01 15.88 -10.02
CA ASN A 68 -18.18 15.40 -11.11
C ASN A 68 -18.15 13.87 -11.22
N GLU A 69 -19.01 13.18 -10.46
CA GLU A 69 -19.13 11.71 -10.47
C GLU A 69 -17.80 10.98 -10.20
N ILE A 70 -16.96 11.55 -9.33
CA ILE A 70 -15.70 10.95 -8.88
C ILE A 70 -15.72 10.70 -7.37
N SER A 71 -14.89 9.78 -6.88
CA SER A 71 -14.72 9.61 -5.44
C SER A 71 -13.91 10.77 -4.84
N LEU A 72 -14.15 11.05 -3.55
CA LEU A 72 -13.32 12.00 -2.80
C LEU A 72 -11.84 11.60 -2.85
N MET A 73 -11.53 10.31 -2.75
CA MET A 73 -10.16 9.81 -2.87
C MET A 73 -9.55 10.09 -4.25
N GLN A 74 -10.31 9.97 -5.33
CA GLN A 74 -9.83 10.38 -6.65
C GLN A 74 -9.54 11.88 -6.71
N LEU A 75 -10.42 12.72 -6.15
CA LEU A 75 -10.19 14.16 -6.10
C LEU A 75 -8.90 14.50 -5.31
N LEU A 76 -8.70 13.87 -4.16
CA LEU A 76 -7.49 14.06 -3.35
C LEU A 76 -6.22 13.56 -4.06
N ARG A 77 -6.27 12.38 -4.71
CA ARG A 77 -5.15 11.88 -5.54
C ARG A 77 -4.78 12.83 -6.66
N ASN A 78 -5.77 13.45 -7.28
CA ASN A 78 -5.53 14.33 -8.41
C ASN A 78 -4.96 15.70 -7.98
N ASN A 79 -5.10 16.05 -6.70
CA ASN A 79 -4.76 17.34 -6.12
C ASN A 79 -3.98 17.15 -4.80
N PRO A 80 -2.73 16.63 -4.86
CA PRO A 80 -1.98 16.21 -3.68
C PRO A 80 -1.73 17.32 -2.66
N PHE A 81 -1.76 18.59 -3.07
CA PHE A 81 -1.63 19.76 -2.18
C PHE A 81 -2.81 19.96 -1.21
N LEU A 82 -3.88 19.18 -1.33
CA LEU A 82 -5.05 19.23 -0.45
C LEU A 82 -4.91 18.39 0.83
N TYR A 83 -3.86 17.57 0.95
CA TYR A 83 -3.76 16.54 2.00
C TYR A 83 -3.83 17.06 3.45
N ASP A 84 -3.43 18.31 3.69
CA ASP A 84 -3.40 18.96 5.00
C ASP A 84 -4.32 20.20 5.08
N ARG A 85 -5.15 20.43 4.05
CA ARG A 85 -5.99 21.62 3.98
C ARG A 85 -7.37 21.37 4.55
N GLU A 86 -7.78 22.27 5.43
CA GLU A 86 -9.14 22.31 5.99
C GLU A 86 -10.14 23.03 5.06
N TYR A 87 -9.65 23.89 4.15
CA TYR A 87 -10.47 24.73 3.28
C TYR A 87 -9.96 24.73 1.84
N ILE A 88 -10.89 24.91 0.89
CA ILE A 88 -10.61 25.22 -0.52
C ILE A 88 -10.93 26.69 -0.79
N TYR A 89 -10.22 27.30 -1.74
CA TYR A 89 -10.39 28.72 -2.05
C TYR A 89 -11.24 28.92 -3.30
N GLN A 90 -12.10 29.95 -3.29
CA GLN A 90 -12.83 30.34 -4.49
C GLN A 90 -11.85 30.63 -5.65
N ASP A 91 -12.25 30.26 -6.86
CA ASP A 91 -11.49 30.39 -8.11
C ASP A 91 -10.23 29.50 -8.19
N GLU A 92 -9.96 28.68 -7.17
CA GLU A 92 -8.95 27.62 -7.21
C GLU A 92 -9.31 26.58 -8.27
N THR A 93 -8.32 26.10 -9.03
CA THR A 93 -8.54 25.07 -10.07
C THR A 93 -8.12 23.71 -9.54
N LEU A 94 -9.08 22.80 -9.44
CA LEU A 94 -8.87 21.41 -9.06
C LEU A 94 -8.91 20.51 -10.28
N VAL A 95 -8.16 19.43 -10.26
CA VAL A 95 -8.16 18.41 -11.32
C VAL A 95 -9.18 17.34 -11.00
N ILE A 96 -10.05 17.06 -11.97
CA ILE A 96 -11.09 16.05 -11.87
C ILE A 96 -10.64 14.73 -12.46
N SER A 97 -9.94 14.78 -13.60
CA SER A 97 -9.49 13.57 -14.29
C SER A 97 -8.21 13.78 -15.11
N TYR A 98 -7.51 12.68 -15.34
CA TYR A 98 -6.43 12.55 -16.30
C TYR A 98 -6.80 11.49 -17.33
N ASN A 99 -6.07 11.44 -18.44
CA ASN A 99 -6.15 10.31 -19.37
C ASN A 99 -5.44 9.09 -18.75
N THR A 100 -6.23 8.20 -18.15
CA THR A 100 -5.76 6.90 -17.62
C THR A 100 -6.05 5.78 -18.61
N VAL A 101 -5.26 4.71 -18.57
CA VAL A 101 -5.35 3.60 -19.54
C VAL A 101 -5.73 2.26 -18.92
N ARG A 102 -5.73 2.16 -17.58
CA ARG A 102 -6.10 0.97 -16.83
C ARG A 102 -6.33 1.30 -15.36
N ASP A 103 -7.12 0.47 -14.70
CA ASP A 103 -7.21 0.42 -13.25
C ASP A 103 -6.12 -0.48 -12.68
N ILE A 104 -5.57 -0.08 -11.55
CA ILE A 104 -4.59 -0.87 -10.80
C ILE A 104 -5.01 -0.92 -9.33
N GLN A 105 -4.67 -2.02 -8.68
CA GLN A 105 -4.71 -2.12 -7.22
C GLN A 105 -3.30 -1.89 -6.68
N THR A 106 -3.20 -1.15 -5.59
CA THR A 106 -1.93 -0.75 -4.98
C THR A 106 -1.92 -1.19 -3.52
N ASN A 107 -0.80 -1.78 -3.10
CA ASN A 107 -0.54 -2.09 -1.69
C ASN A 107 0.75 -1.37 -1.27
N SER A 108 0.77 -0.87 -0.04
CA SER A 108 2.00 -0.43 0.62
C SER A 108 2.19 -1.18 1.93
N TYR A 109 3.42 -1.17 2.43
CA TYR A 109 3.73 -1.66 3.76
C TYR A 109 4.10 -0.51 4.68
N THR A 110 3.68 -0.61 5.93
CA THR A 110 4.05 0.33 7.00
C THR A 110 4.25 -0.41 8.30
N ASP A 111 4.99 0.21 9.21
CA ASP A 111 5.02 -0.15 10.62
C ASP A 111 4.48 1.02 11.46
N PHE A 112 4.63 0.92 12.78
CA PHE A 112 4.19 1.89 13.79
C PHE A 112 5.01 3.18 13.84
N SER A 113 6.16 3.25 13.15
CA SER A 113 7.08 4.39 13.21
C SER A 113 6.72 5.52 12.25
N LEU A 114 5.75 5.30 11.36
CA LEU A 114 5.43 6.27 10.30
C LEU A 114 4.73 7.53 10.83
N ASN A 115 5.16 8.68 10.33
CA ASN A 115 4.49 9.97 10.56
C ASN A 115 3.11 9.98 9.87
N GLN A 116 2.09 10.45 10.60
CA GLN A 116 0.72 10.67 10.08
C GLN A 116 0.68 11.53 8.81
N ASP A 117 1.58 12.51 8.66
CA ASP A 117 1.65 13.34 7.45
C ASP A 117 2.00 12.52 6.20
N ILE A 118 2.79 11.47 6.37
CA ILE A 118 3.11 10.55 5.27
C ILE A 118 1.89 9.69 4.96
N LEU A 119 1.17 9.20 5.98
CA LEU A 119 -0.07 8.44 5.78
C LEU A 119 -1.11 9.25 5.02
N SER A 120 -1.41 10.49 5.45
CA SER A 120 -2.43 11.33 4.79
C SER A 120 -2.12 11.59 3.31
N ARG A 121 -0.84 11.68 2.94
CA ARG A 121 -0.43 11.83 1.54
C ARG A 121 -0.48 10.53 0.75
N ALA A 122 -0.17 9.40 1.38
CA ALA A 122 -0.07 8.12 0.71
C ALA A 122 -1.43 7.42 0.55
N LEU A 123 -2.28 7.43 1.58
CA LEU A 123 -3.52 6.66 1.64
C LEU A 123 -4.48 6.90 0.45
N PRO A 124 -4.68 8.12 -0.08
CA PRO A 124 -5.52 8.31 -1.28
C PRO A 124 -5.10 7.43 -2.47
N TYR A 125 -3.82 7.08 -2.57
CA TYR A 125 -3.23 6.28 -3.64
C TYR A 125 -3.26 4.77 -3.40
N LEU A 126 -3.70 4.31 -2.23
CA LEU A 126 -3.63 2.91 -1.83
C LEU A 126 -4.99 2.21 -1.92
N THR A 127 -4.99 1.00 -2.46
CA THR A 127 -6.11 0.06 -2.28
C THR A 127 -5.98 -0.66 -0.93
N TYR A 128 -4.74 -1.05 -0.59
CA TYR A 128 -4.41 -1.81 0.60
C TYR A 128 -3.24 -1.16 1.35
N ILE A 129 -3.24 -1.29 2.68
CA ILE A 129 -2.06 -1.00 3.50
C ILE A 129 -1.79 -2.18 4.43
N SER A 130 -0.66 -2.82 4.22
CA SER A 130 -0.16 -3.96 5.00
C SER A 130 0.63 -3.46 6.22
N ILE A 131 0.06 -3.63 7.41
CA ILE A 131 0.62 -3.09 8.66
C ILE A 131 1.42 -4.17 9.38
N TYR A 132 2.75 -3.99 9.45
CA TYR A 132 3.70 -4.85 10.15
C TYR A 132 3.70 -4.60 11.66
N SER A 133 2.78 -5.27 12.38
CA SER A 133 2.67 -5.10 13.83
C SER A 133 2.74 -6.40 14.62
N TYR A 134 2.60 -7.57 13.98
CA TYR A 134 2.43 -8.84 14.68
C TYR A 134 3.40 -9.91 14.18
N ARG A 135 3.92 -10.69 15.12
CA ARG A 135 4.75 -11.86 14.86
C ARG A 135 4.20 -13.10 15.54
N ILE A 136 4.42 -14.25 14.92
CA ILE A 136 4.10 -15.55 15.51
C ILE A 136 5.28 -15.99 16.38
N ALA A 137 5.01 -16.36 17.63
CA ALA A 137 5.97 -16.96 18.55
C ALA A 137 5.37 -18.19 19.23
N ASN A 138 6.18 -18.98 19.94
CA ASN A 138 5.73 -20.21 20.62
C ASN A 138 4.56 -19.96 21.60
N SER A 139 4.46 -18.76 22.18
CA SER A 139 3.35 -18.40 23.08
C SER A 139 2.06 -18.02 22.37
N GLY A 140 2.09 -17.75 21.06
CA GLY A 140 0.99 -17.18 20.27
C GLY A 140 1.44 -15.96 19.47
N ILE A 141 0.48 -15.14 19.04
CA ILE A 141 0.74 -13.90 18.31
C ILE A 141 1.12 -12.78 19.27
N ILE A 142 2.26 -12.15 19.03
CA ILE A 142 2.79 -11.05 19.84
C ILE A 142 2.78 -9.76 19.02
N SER A 143 2.35 -8.66 19.62
CA SER A 143 2.56 -7.28 19.12
C SER A 143 3.14 -6.42 20.24
N ASN A 144 4.06 -5.53 19.87
CA ASN A 144 4.65 -4.54 20.77
C ASN A 144 4.21 -3.10 20.41
N TYR A 145 3.26 -2.94 19.48
CA TYR A 145 3.01 -1.66 18.83
C TYR A 145 1.52 -1.34 18.74
N ASP A 146 1.21 -0.05 18.84
CA ASP A 146 -0.15 0.46 18.64
C ASP A 146 -0.38 0.84 17.17
N ASP A 147 -1.20 0.06 16.50
CA ASP A 147 -1.62 0.19 15.11
C ASP A 147 -2.96 0.92 14.93
N THR A 148 -3.61 1.32 16.03
CA THR A 148 -4.99 1.83 16.04
C THR A 148 -5.17 3.05 15.14
N THR A 149 -4.23 3.99 15.19
CA THR A 149 -4.28 5.22 14.37
C THR A 149 -4.18 4.93 12.88
N ILE A 150 -3.28 4.02 12.48
CA ILE A 150 -3.07 3.66 11.08
C ILE A 150 -4.32 2.98 10.52
N ILE A 151 -4.91 2.03 11.28
CA ILE A 151 -6.14 1.35 10.89
C ILE A 151 -7.30 2.34 10.72
N LYS A 152 -7.44 3.28 11.67
CA LYS A 152 -8.51 4.30 11.62
C LYS A 152 -8.33 5.21 10.40
N MET A 153 -7.13 5.72 10.17
CA MET A 153 -6.84 6.57 9.01
C MET A 153 -7.07 5.83 7.70
N ALA A 154 -6.57 4.59 7.58
CA ALA A 154 -6.77 3.78 6.37
C ALA A 154 -8.25 3.70 5.99
N LYS A 155 -9.12 3.39 6.96
CA LYS A 155 -10.58 3.35 6.74
C LYS A 155 -11.20 4.69 6.38
N GLN A 156 -10.70 5.79 6.95
CA GLN A 156 -11.19 7.14 6.61
C GLN A 156 -10.87 7.54 5.16
N TYR A 157 -9.79 6.99 4.60
CA TYR A 157 -9.33 7.21 3.23
C TYR A 157 -9.75 6.07 2.28
N ASP A 158 -10.72 5.25 2.67
CA ASP A 158 -11.18 4.08 1.89
C ASP A 158 -10.05 3.09 1.49
N THR A 159 -8.94 3.09 2.23
CA THR A 159 -7.85 2.12 2.11
C THR A 159 -8.10 0.94 3.03
N ILE A 160 -7.91 -0.28 2.52
CA ILE A 160 -8.15 -1.51 3.28
C ILE A 160 -6.93 -1.83 4.17
N PRO A 161 -7.04 -1.74 5.51
CA PRO A 161 -5.96 -2.13 6.41
C PRO A 161 -5.87 -3.65 6.50
N LEU A 162 -4.68 -4.18 6.23
CA LEU A 162 -4.36 -5.61 6.30
C LEU A 162 -3.41 -5.89 7.48
N LEU A 163 -3.81 -6.85 8.30
CA LEU A 163 -2.99 -7.38 9.39
C LEU A 163 -1.84 -8.16 8.77
N THR A 164 -0.60 -7.67 8.89
CA THR A 164 0.55 -8.39 8.37
C THR A 164 1.16 -9.27 9.45
N ILE A 165 1.25 -10.56 9.16
CA ILE A 165 1.73 -11.58 10.10
C ILE A 165 3.01 -12.19 9.54
N SER A 166 4.04 -12.22 10.37
CA SER A 166 5.34 -12.80 10.04
C SER A 166 5.76 -13.86 11.04
N ALA A 167 6.39 -14.94 10.56
CA ALA A 167 6.98 -15.99 11.38
C ALA A 167 8.44 -15.68 11.80
N LEU A 168 8.81 -14.39 11.86
CA LEU A 168 10.15 -13.96 12.31
C LEU A 168 10.27 -14.02 13.84
N SER A 169 11.43 -14.46 14.30
CA SER A 169 11.85 -14.47 15.70
C SER A 169 11.91 -13.06 16.30
N PRO A 170 12.03 -12.93 17.63
CA PRO A 170 12.09 -11.63 18.28
C PRO A 170 13.22 -10.71 17.82
N VAL A 171 14.29 -11.28 17.27
CA VAL A 171 15.49 -10.58 16.78
C VAL A 171 15.40 -10.28 15.27
N GLY A 172 14.26 -10.60 14.62
CA GLY A 172 14.03 -10.38 13.19
C GLY A 172 14.58 -11.47 12.28
N GLU A 173 15.14 -12.56 12.84
CA GLU A 173 15.62 -13.72 12.08
C GLU A 173 14.55 -14.80 11.95
N ILE A 174 14.63 -15.65 10.93
CA ILE A 174 13.71 -16.78 10.78
C ILE A 174 14.14 -17.90 11.76
N ASN A 175 13.24 -18.34 12.63
CA ASN A 175 13.44 -19.57 13.40
C ASN A 175 12.89 -20.75 12.60
N ILE A 176 13.77 -21.47 11.90
CA ILE A 176 13.40 -22.56 11.00
C ILE A 176 12.72 -23.72 11.75
N GLU A 177 13.19 -24.06 12.96
CA GLU A 177 12.60 -25.14 13.76
C GLU A 177 11.15 -24.81 14.12
N PHE A 178 10.91 -23.61 14.65
CA PHE A 178 9.57 -23.14 14.96
C PHE A 178 8.69 -23.01 13.72
N LEU A 179 9.25 -22.61 12.57
CA LEU A 179 8.53 -22.56 11.30
C LEU A 179 8.03 -23.96 10.89
N TYR A 180 8.85 -25.00 11.02
CA TYR A 180 8.41 -26.36 10.72
C TYR A 180 7.40 -26.90 11.74
N GLU A 181 7.56 -26.59 13.03
CA GLU A 181 6.55 -26.89 14.06
C GLU A 181 5.20 -26.26 13.69
N LEU A 182 5.22 -24.95 13.39
CA LEU A 182 4.06 -24.19 12.95
C LEU A 182 3.38 -24.81 11.73
N LEU A 183 4.15 -25.26 10.74
CA LEU A 183 3.63 -25.81 9.49
C LEU A 183 3.03 -27.22 9.65
N LEU A 184 3.47 -27.99 10.63
CA LEU A 184 3.09 -29.40 10.80
C LEU A 184 2.03 -29.61 11.89
N ASP A 185 1.93 -28.72 12.88
CA ASP A 185 1.02 -28.88 14.02
C ASP A 185 -0.39 -28.32 13.74
N ASN A 186 -1.38 -29.22 13.71
CA ASN A 186 -2.77 -28.86 13.48
C ASN A 186 -3.43 -28.11 14.65
N GLU A 187 -3.06 -28.39 15.89
CA GLU A 187 -3.60 -27.67 17.05
C GLU A 187 -3.07 -26.24 17.06
N LEU A 188 -1.78 -26.06 16.72
CA LEU A 188 -1.18 -24.74 16.59
C LEU A 188 -1.81 -23.93 15.43
N HIS A 189 -2.12 -24.57 14.31
CA HIS A 189 -2.89 -23.95 13.22
C HIS A 189 -4.23 -23.39 13.71
N GLU A 190 -5.05 -24.19 14.40
CA GLU A 190 -6.37 -23.77 14.88
C GLU A 190 -6.26 -22.64 15.90
N LYS A 191 -5.31 -22.74 16.84
CA LYS A 191 -5.04 -21.70 17.82
C LYS A 191 -4.71 -20.37 17.14
N LEU A 192 -3.76 -20.38 16.19
CA LEU A 192 -3.31 -19.16 15.52
C LEU A 192 -4.40 -18.55 14.64
N ILE A 193 -5.16 -19.37 13.90
CA ILE A 193 -6.27 -18.85 13.09
C ILE A 193 -7.32 -18.17 13.98
N ASN A 194 -7.63 -18.73 15.15
CA ASN A 194 -8.55 -18.12 16.10
C ASN A 194 -8.02 -16.81 16.68
N GLU A 195 -6.73 -16.73 17.01
CA GLU A 195 -6.07 -15.50 17.44
C GLU A 195 -6.08 -14.43 16.35
N VAL A 196 -5.77 -14.80 15.10
CA VAL A 196 -5.86 -13.89 13.93
C VAL A 196 -7.27 -13.34 13.80
N LEU A 197 -8.31 -14.20 13.80
CA LEU A 197 -9.69 -13.76 13.73
C LEU A 197 -10.07 -12.81 14.87
N GLN A 198 -9.58 -13.04 16.08
CA GLN A 198 -9.81 -12.15 17.22
C GLN A 198 -9.15 -10.79 17.02
N ILE A 199 -7.90 -10.75 16.55
CA ILE A 199 -7.19 -9.50 16.24
C ILE A 199 -7.92 -8.74 15.13
N LEU A 200 -8.25 -9.42 14.03
CA LEU A 200 -8.97 -8.83 12.90
C LEU A 200 -10.27 -8.14 13.35
N ARG A 201 -11.08 -8.84 14.17
CA ARG A 201 -12.34 -8.30 14.71
C ARG A 201 -12.12 -7.15 15.68
N SER A 202 -11.24 -7.33 16.66
CA SER A 202 -11.07 -6.37 17.76
C SER A 202 -10.42 -5.05 17.33
N LYS A 203 -9.43 -5.12 16.43
CA LYS A 203 -8.74 -3.95 15.88
C LYS A 203 -9.45 -3.37 14.67
N GLY A 204 -10.29 -4.17 14.02
CA GLY A 204 -11.04 -3.77 12.84
C GLY A 204 -10.20 -3.80 11.56
N TYR A 205 -9.22 -4.70 11.45
CA TYR A 205 -8.61 -4.98 10.15
C TYR A 205 -9.65 -5.55 9.18
N MET A 206 -9.44 -5.35 7.88
CA MET A 206 -10.35 -5.82 6.82
C MET A 206 -9.81 -7.06 6.09
N GLY A 207 -8.59 -7.48 6.44
CA GLY A 207 -7.98 -8.68 5.93
C GLY A 207 -6.64 -8.97 6.60
N ALA A 208 -6.00 -10.05 6.18
CA ALA A 208 -4.67 -10.42 6.62
C ALA A 208 -3.73 -10.62 5.44
N ASN A 209 -2.45 -10.32 5.65
CA ASN A 209 -1.35 -10.60 4.75
C ASN A 209 -0.36 -11.51 5.47
N LEU A 210 -0.24 -12.77 5.01
CA LEU A 210 0.72 -13.71 5.57
C LEU A 210 2.03 -13.65 4.78
N ILE A 211 3.13 -13.40 5.48
CA ILE A 211 4.46 -13.41 4.87
C ILE A 211 5.01 -14.81 4.90
N ILE A 212 5.35 -15.30 3.72
CA ILE A 212 5.90 -16.61 3.50
C ILE A 212 7.33 -16.47 3.00
N THR A 213 8.22 -17.21 3.64
CA THR A 213 9.67 -17.24 3.39
C THR A 213 10.12 -18.70 3.35
N GLU A 214 11.29 -18.96 2.77
CA GLU A 214 11.92 -20.30 2.77
C GLU A 214 11.08 -21.41 2.12
N ILE A 215 10.28 -21.07 1.10
CA ILE A 215 9.50 -22.09 0.38
C ILE A 215 10.40 -22.83 -0.61
N THR A 216 10.37 -24.15 -0.54
CA THR A 216 11.11 -25.07 -1.40
C THR A 216 10.15 -26.07 -2.04
N HIS A 217 10.59 -26.81 -3.06
CA HIS A 217 9.74 -27.84 -3.66
C HIS A 217 9.38 -28.96 -2.68
N TYR A 218 10.19 -29.16 -1.64
CA TYR A 218 9.98 -30.17 -0.61
C TYR A 218 8.90 -29.78 0.41
N ASN A 219 8.77 -28.49 0.74
CA ASN A 219 7.85 -28.03 1.79
C ASN A 219 6.59 -27.31 1.27
N GLN A 220 6.52 -27.00 -0.04
CA GLN A 220 5.39 -26.24 -0.62
C GLN A 220 4.01 -26.84 -0.32
N SER A 221 3.88 -28.17 -0.29
CA SER A 221 2.60 -28.84 -0.04
C SER A 221 2.08 -28.56 1.37
N ILE A 222 2.99 -28.35 2.33
CA ILE A 222 2.66 -28.03 3.71
C ILE A 222 2.19 -26.58 3.80
N TYR A 223 2.90 -25.65 3.14
CA TYR A 223 2.46 -24.25 3.02
C TYR A 223 1.08 -24.12 2.36
N ILE A 224 0.83 -24.86 1.28
CA ILE A 224 -0.46 -24.80 0.59
C ILE A 224 -1.60 -25.27 1.50
N ASN A 225 -1.36 -26.29 2.34
CA ASN A 225 -2.37 -26.77 3.29
C ASN A 225 -2.74 -25.70 4.34
N ILE A 226 -1.75 -25.06 4.97
CA ILE A 226 -2.02 -24.00 5.94
C ILE A 226 -2.68 -22.77 5.27
N ILE A 227 -2.24 -22.38 4.07
CA ILE A 227 -2.85 -21.29 3.28
C ILE A 227 -4.32 -21.60 2.99
N GLU A 228 -4.63 -22.81 2.54
CA GLU A 228 -6.01 -23.25 2.26
C GLU A 228 -6.89 -23.18 3.52
N LYS A 229 -6.39 -23.65 4.67
CA LYS A 229 -7.11 -23.58 5.95
C LYS A 229 -7.37 -22.14 6.39
N ILE A 230 -6.33 -21.30 6.40
CA ILE A 230 -6.46 -19.88 6.76
C ILE A 230 -7.45 -19.20 5.82
N SER A 231 -7.30 -19.38 4.51
CA SER A 231 -8.15 -18.81 3.48
C SER A 231 -9.62 -19.14 3.69
N LYS A 232 -9.94 -20.42 3.86
CA LYS A 232 -11.32 -20.88 4.05
C LYS A 232 -11.98 -20.17 5.22
N ILE A 233 -11.27 -20.03 6.34
CA ILE A 233 -11.78 -19.42 7.56
C ILE A 233 -11.87 -17.90 7.43
N LEU A 234 -10.84 -17.23 6.92
CA LEU A 234 -10.86 -15.77 6.77
C LEU A 234 -11.93 -15.32 5.78
N ARG A 235 -11.99 -15.94 4.60
CA ARG A 235 -12.94 -15.58 3.55
C ARG A 235 -14.38 -15.90 3.94
N SER A 236 -14.64 -17.00 4.67
CA SER A 236 -15.98 -17.29 5.19
C SER A 236 -16.45 -16.27 6.24
N ASN A 237 -15.52 -15.51 6.83
CA ASN A 237 -15.79 -14.42 7.77
C ASN A 237 -15.74 -13.04 7.09
N GLY A 238 -15.63 -12.97 5.76
CA GLY A 238 -15.63 -11.72 4.99
C GLY A 238 -14.30 -10.98 4.98
N TYR A 239 -13.21 -11.61 5.41
CA TYR A 239 -11.87 -11.03 5.40
C TYR A 239 -11.14 -11.33 4.09
N ILE A 240 -10.41 -10.33 3.61
CA ILE A 240 -9.46 -10.49 2.51
C ILE A 240 -8.25 -11.27 3.02
N PHE A 241 -7.74 -12.19 2.22
CA PHE A 241 -6.54 -12.94 2.53
C PHE A 241 -5.51 -12.82 1.40
N MET A 242 -4.39 -12.19 1.73
CA MET A 242 -3.23 -12.04 0.86
C MET A 242 -2.05 -12.81 1.41
N ILE A 243 -1.10 -13.09 0.52
CA ILE A 243 0.21 -13.59 0.91
C ILE A 243 1.29 -12.75 0.28
N THR A 244 2.40 -12.62 1.01
CA THR A 244 3.65 -12.07 0.49
C THR A 244 4.65 -13.20 0.37
N ILE A 245 5.16 -13.43 -0.84
CA ILE A 245 6.18 -14.44 -1.09
C ILE A 245 7.49 -13.70 -1.36
N SER A 246 8.56 -14.07 -0.65
CA SER A 246 9.93 -13.68 -1.00
C SER A 246 10.56 -14.84 -1.75
N PRO A 247 10.53 -14.86 -3.09
CA PRO A 247 11.21 -15.90 -3.84
C PRO A 247 12.72 -15.76 -3.64
N ASP A 248 13.38 -16.86 -3.29
CA ASP A 248 14.82 -17.02 -3.53
C ASP A 248 15.02 -17.40 -5.01
N GLU A 249 16.20 -17.14 -5.60
CA GLU A 249 16.50 -17.44 -7.01
C GLU A 249 16.27 -18.93 -7.37
N LEU A 250 16.24 -19.82 -6.36
CA LEU A 250 15.92 -21.25 -6.46
C LEU A 250 14.43 -21.60 -6.25
N ALA A 251 13.62 -20.68 -5.69
CA ALA A 251 12.21 -20.90 -5.34
C ALA A 251 11.24 -20.72 -6.52
N ASP A 252 11.61 -19.91 -7.53
CA ASP A 252 10.74 -19.62 -8.70
C ASP A 252 10.44 -20.85 -9.56
N ILE A 253 11.29 -21.88 -9.53
CA ILE A 253 11.08 -23.15 -10.27
C ILE A 253 10.22 -24.14 -9.46
N ALA A 254 10.06 -23.91 -8.15
CA ALA A 254 9.51 -24.89 -7.21
C ALA A 254 8.04 -24.65 -6.82
N LEU A 255 7.55 -23.42 -6.86
CA LEU A 255 6.27 -23.01 -6.29
C LEU A 255 5.09 -23.20 -7.26
N ASN A 256 4.06 -23.94 -6.82
CA ASN A 256 2.81 -24.05 -7.57
C ASN A 256 1.90 -22.81 -7.37
N TYR A 257 2.28 -21.69 -8.00
CA TYR A 257 1.53 -20.43 -7.95
C TYR A 257 0.07 -20.59 -8.41
N ASN A 258 -0.18 -21.43 -9.42
CA ASN A 258 -1.55 -21.72 -9.90
C ASN A 258 -2.43 -22.33 -8.80
N ARG A 259 -1.87 -23.19 -7.96
CA ARG A 259 -2.61 -23.79 -6.85
C ARG A 259 -2.79 -22.78 -5.73
N ILE A 260 -1.76 -22.00 -5.41
CA ILE A 260 -1.82 -20.97 -4.36
C ILE A 260 -2.87 -19.90 -4.69
N SER A 261 -2.94 -19.45 -5.94
CA SER A 261 -3.88 -18.41 -6.39
C SER A 261 -5.35 -18.81 -6.28
N LEU A 262 -5.67 -20.09 -6.10
CA LEU A 262 -7.05 -20.53 -5.81
C LEU A 262 -7.50 -20.18 -4.39
N PHE A 263 -6.54 -19.96 -3.48
CA PHE A 263 -6.79 -19.78 -2.06
C PHE A 263 -6.56 -18.36 -1.57
N VAL A 264 -5.99 -17.46 -2.37
CA VAL A 264 -5.66 -16.10 -1.92
C VAL A 264 -6.26 -15.07 -2.86
N ASP A 265 -6.62 -13.91 -2.34
CA ASP A 265 -7.16 -12.80 -3.14
C ASP A 265 -6.04 -12.08 -3.90
N MET A 266 -4.81 -12.09 -3.38
CA MET A 266 -3.63 -11.51 -4.03
C MET A 266 -2.33 -12.19 -3.55
N ILE A 267 -1.38 -12.33 -4.48
CA ILE A 267 0.01 -12.73 -4.19
C ILE A 267 0.89 -11.51 -4.42
N ILE A 268 1.64 -11.11 -3.39
CA ILE A 268 2.62 -10.02 -3.46
C ILE A 268 4.01 -10.64 -3.54
N TYR A 269 4.76 -10.28 -4.56
CA TYR A 269 6.17 -10.69 -4.71
C TYR A 269 7.06 -9.65 -4.04
N ARG A 270 7.89 -10.09 -3.10
CA ARG A 270 8.92 -9.26 -2.48
C ARG A 270 10.28 -9.69 -3.01
N GLU A 271 10.84 -8.87 -3.90
CA GLU A 271 12.20 -9.09 -4.41
C GLU A 271 13.19 -9.11 -3.24
N ALA A 272 14.06 -10.13 -3.20
CA ALA A 272 15.13 -10.18 -2.21
C ALA A 272 16.03 -8.97 -2.47
N VAL A 273 16.13 -8.04 -1.51
CA VAL A 273 17.13 -6.99 -1.59
C VAL A 273 18.47 -7.71 -1.63
N SER A 274 19.16 -7.66 -2.78
CA SER A 274 20.52 -8.17 -2.88
C SER A 274 21.28 -7.55 -1.72
N LYS A 275 21.80 -8.37 -0.79
CA LYS A 275 22.79 -7.87 0.15
C LYS A 275 23.90 -7.29 -0.72
N SER A 276 23.93 -5.97 -0.83
CA SER A 276 25.00 -5.24 -1.48
C SER A 276 26.30 -5.73 -0.83
N VAL A 277 27.14 -6.33 -1.67
CA VAL A 277 28.44 -6.92 -1.37
C VAL A 277 29.30 -5.97 -0.55
#